data_AF-A0A846RYA8-F1
#
_entry.id   AF-A0A846RYA8-F1
#
_cell.length_a   1.000
_cell.length_b   1.000
_cell.length_c   1.000
_cell.angle_alpha   90.00
_cell.angle_beta   90.00
_cell.angle_gamma   90.00
#
_symmetry.space_group_name_H-M   'P 1'
#
loop_
_entity.id
_entity.type
_entity.pdbx_description
1 polymer ?
#
loop_
_entity_poly.entity_id
_entity_poly.type
_entity_poly.pdbx_seq_one_letter_code
_entity_poly.pdbx_strand_id
1 'polypeptide(L)'
;MATRTEITTKYARQYKKASKKNKGAVLDEVVAVTGWTRDNARRRLTQAAKHPPGPGRQVAKQPRKPRARKYSYDAVKVLQRVWAISGGQCGKYLHATMRILLDLLEAHNELTTGQDRYDKHVRKELLAMSPATIDRYLKPMRARDAINGISTTKPGSLLRSAITIRRAGDEVEDEPGFFEGDTVAHCGPVESGEFARTLNLTDFHTGWTFSRTVRNNAHTNILAGLKTAAREIPFEITGLDFDNGSEFLNQYVIEWAGSKGIYFTRSRPYKKNDQATIESKNNHVVRRYGFYYRYDTDLERRALNRLWHLVNDRVNYLMPTVKPTGYGSTKNGRRKRIYDAPRTPFDRLLEAGVLSPKQVEEMTAYRDGLNPAKIAAEIARVQDRLLVLSSKKTEQLYLASFPSALPDVRKGVRVKTG
;
A
#
# COMPACT_ATOMS: atom_id res chain seq x y z
N MET A 1 33.39 13.36 -30.90
CA MET A 1 33.98 12.41 -29.92
C MET A 1 33.45 11.01 -30.20
N ALA A 2 34.30 10.10 -30.69
CA ALA A 2 33.91 8.72 -30.98
C ALA A 2 33.52 8.00 -29.67
N THR A 3 32.47 7.19 -29.71
CA THR A 3 32.00 6.49 -28.49
C THR A 3 33.02 5.42 -28.08
N ARG A 4 33.21 5.19 -26.77
CA ARG A 4 34.12 4.14 -26.23
C ARG A 4 33.94 2.76 -26.89
N THR A 5 32.74 2.48 -27.40
CA THR A 5 32.39 1.26 -28.14
C THR A 5 33.00 1.20 -29.54
N GLU A 6 33.04 2.32 -30.28
CA GLU A 6 33.65 2.42 -31.62
C GLU A 6 35.17 2.26 -31.53
N ILE A 7 35.79 2.91 -30.55
CA ILE A 7 37.22 2.77 -30.23
C ILE A 7 37.52 1.28 -29.95
N THR A 8 36.78 0.64 -29.05
CA THR A 8 36.98 -0.79 -28.72
C THR A 8 36.86 -1.68 -29.96
N THR A 9 35.93 -1.40 -30.86
CA THR A 9 35.73 -2.18 -32.09
C THR A 9 36.90 -2.02 -33.07
N LYS A 10 37.36 -0.78 -33.27
CA LYS A 10 38.48 -0.45 -34.16
C LYS A 10 39.78 -1.11 -33.68
N TYR A 11 40.12 -0.93 -32.40
CA TYR A 11 41.35 -1.47 -31.83
C TYR A 11 41.28 -2.98 -31.57
N ALA A 12 40.11 -3.62 -31.48
CA ALA A 12 40.01 -5.06 -31.26
C ALA A 12 40.62 -5.90 -32.41
N ARG A 13 40.42 -5.48 -33.67
CA ARG A 13 41.02 -6.15 -34.83
C ARG A 13 42.54 -5.97 -34.86
N GLN A 14 43.02 -4.76 -34.57
CA GLN A 14 44.44 -4.44 -34.48
C GLN A 14 45.12 -5.22 -33.34
N TYR A 15 44.50 -5.24 -32.16
CA TYR A 15 44.98 -5.98 -30.99
C TYR A 15 45.05 -7.49 -31.24
N LYS A 16 44.11 -8.08 -31.99
CA LYS A 16 44.16 -9.51 -32.35
C LYS A 16 45.32 -9.85 -33.29
N LYS A 17 45.58 -8.99 -34.29
CA LYS A 17 46.63 -9.18 -35.30
C LYS A 17 48.04 -8.77 -34.82
N ALA A 18 48.14 -7.96 -33.77
CA ALA A 18 49.41 -7.45 -33.27
C ALA A 18 50.30 -8.56 -32.66
N SER A 19 51.61 -8.42 -32.84
CA SER A 19 52.63 -9.23 -32.16
C SER A 19 52.65 -8.96 -30.64
N LYS A 20 53.32 -9.81 -29.86
CA LYS A 20 53.42 -9.64 -28.39
C LYS A 20 53.96 -8.26 -28.00
N LYS A 21 54.95 -7.75 -28.74
CA LYS A 21 55.53 -6.41 -28.56
C LYS A 21 54.52 -5.30 -28.88
N ASN A 22 53.76 -5.44 -29.97
CA ASN A 22 52.84 -4.41 -30.46
C ASN A 22 51.50 -4.37 -29.69
N LYS A 23 51.11 -5.46 -29.03
CA LYS A 23 49.92 -5.49 -28.15
C LYS A 23 50.03 -4.54 -26.97
N GLY A 24 51.26 -4.27 -26.48
CA GLY A 24 51.51 -3.30 -25.43
C GLY A 24 51.10 -1.89 -25.87
N ALA A 25 51.65 -1.43 -26.99
CA ALA A 25 51.37 -0.11 -27.56
C ALA A 25 49.87 0.11 -27.86
N VAL A 26 49.19 -0.90 -28.41
CA VAL A 26 47.74 -0.83 -28.65
C VAL A 26 46.95 -0.68 -27.34
N LEU A 27 47.41 -1.30 -26.25
CA LEU A 27 46.77 -1.12 -24.94
C LEU A 27 47.03 0.26 -24.36
N ASP A 28 48.25 0.80 -24.50
CA ASP A 28 48.60 2.14 -24.04
C ASP A 28 47.73 3.21 -24.72
N GLU A 29 47.54 3.11 -26.03
CA GLU A 29 46.69 4.01 -26.81
C GLU A 29 45.21 3.90 -26.38
N VAL A 30 44.69 2.68 -26.21
CA VAL A 30 43.30 2.49 -25.76
C VAL A 30 43.10 2.99 -24.34
N VAL A 31 44.08 2.82 -23.44
CA VAL A 31 44.04 3.34 -22.07
C VAL A 31 44.01 4.87 -22.09
N ALA A 32 44.90 5.51 -22.87
CA ALA A 32 44.97 6.96 -23.00
C ALA A 32 43.66 7.56 -23.53
N VAL A 33 43.04 6.94 -24.53
CA VAL A 33 41.81 7.45 -25.15
C VAL A 33 40.55 7.16 -24.30
N THR A 34 40.50 6.02 -23.60
CA THR A 34 39.27 5.60 -22.88
C THR A 34 39.27 5.91 -21.39
N GLY A 35 40.45 6.13 -20.79
CA GLY A 35 40.66 6.23 -19.35
C GLY A 35 40.50 4.90 -18.61
N TRP A 36 40.60 3.77 -19.30
CA TRP A 36 40.48 2.44 -18.67
C TRP A 36 41.79 1.98 -18.05
N THR A 37 41.70 1.13 -17.02
CA THR A 37 42.84 0.32 -16.57
C THR A 37 43.30 -0.63 -17.68
N ARG A 38 44.60 -0.92 -17.78
CA ARG A 38 45.19 -1.81 -18.79
C ARG A 38 44.51 -3.19 -18.87
N ASP A 39 44.13 -3.78 -17.73
CA ASP A 39 43.43 -5.07 -17.68
C ASP A 39 42.02 -5.01 -18.25
N ASN A 40 41.27 -3.93 -17.95
CA ASN A 40 39.96 -3.72 -18.53
C ASN A 40 40.03 -3.49 -20.04
N ALA A 41 41.01 -2.71 -20.52
CA ALA A 41 41.26 -2.52 -21.95
C ALA A 41 41.57 -3.85 -22.66
N ARG A 42 42.49 -4.65 -22.09
CA ARG A 42 42.81 -6.00 -22.58
C ARG A 42 41.57 -6.88 -22.67
N ARG A 43 40.80 -6.98 -21.57
CA ARG A 43 39.58 -7.79 -21.51
C ARG A 43 38.56 -7.36 -22.59
N ARG A 44 38.34 -6.05 -22.76
CA ARG A 44 37.37 -5.51 -23.73
C ARG A 44 37.80 -5.74 -25.17
N LEU A 45 39.08 -5.55 -25.50
CA LEU A 45 39.62 -5.82 -26.84
C LEU A 45 39.58 -7.32 -27.17
N THR A 46 39.96 -8.19 -26.23
CA THR A 46 39.88 -9.64 -26.42
C THR A 46 38.45 -10.12 -26.59
N GLN A 47 37.49 -9.57 -25.85
CA GLN A 47 36.06 -9.91 -26.01
C GLN A 47 35.50 -9.44 -27.35
N ALA A 48 35.80 -8.21 -27.77
CA ALA A 48 35.36 -7.67 -29.05
C ALA A 48 36.02 -8.38 -30.25
N ALA A 49 37.23 -8.91 -30.09
CA ALA A 49 37.93 -9.68 -31.12
C ALA A 49 37.39 -11.13 -31.29
N LYS A 50 36.72 -11.68 -30.27
CA LYS A 50 36.06 -13.00 -30.32
C LYS A 50 34.68 -12.94 -30.98
N HIS A 51 33.99 -11.79 -30.89
CA HIS A 51 32.68 -11.57 -31.48
C HIS A 51 32.68 -10.24 -32.25
N PRO A 52 33.21 -10.23 -33.49
CA PRO A 52 33.18 -9.03 -34.31
C PRO A 52 31.71 -8.61 -34.56
N PRO A 53 31.39 -7.31 -34.49
CA PRO A 53 30.03 -6.87 -34.76
C PRO A 53 29.63 -7.22 -36.21
N GLY A 54 28.42 -7.77 -36.38
CA GLY A 54 27.80 -7.93 -37.70
C GLY A 54 27.53 -6.57 -38.37
N PRO A 55 27.21 -6.55 -39.67
CA PRO A 55 27.01 -5.31 -40.42
C PRO A 55 25.88 -4.49 -39.76
N GLY A 56 26.26 -3.40 -39.08
CA GLY A 56 25.32 -2.37 -38.60
C GLY A 56 25.14 -2.19 -37.09
N ARG A 57 25.77 -2.92 -36.16
CA ARG A 57 25.53 -2.69 -34.71
C ARG A 57 26.75 -2.86 -33.80
N GLN A 58 26.78 -2.03 -32.75
CA GLN A 58 27.68 -2.02 -31.60
C GLN A 58 28.06 -3.43 -31.10
N VAL A 59 29.26 -3.56 -30.50
CA VAL A 59 29.76 -4.79 -29.85
C VAL A 59 28.62 -5.47 -29.09
N ALA A 60 28.28 -6.70 -29.49
CA ALA A 60 27.20 -7.47 -28.88
C ALA A 60 27.40 -7.49 -27.36
N LYS A 61 26.53 -6.81 -26.61
CA LYS A 61 26.50 -6.92 -25.15
C LYS A 61 26.18 -8.39 -24.87
N GLN A 62 27.16 -9.17 -24.42
CA GLN A 62 26.86 -10.52 -23.96
C GLN A 62 25.78 -10.42 -22.87
N PRO A 63 24.66 -11.14 -23.00
CA PRO A 63 23.70 -11.24 -21.92
C PRO A 63 24.45 -11.82 -20.73
N ARG A 64 24.49 -11.07 -19.62
CA ARG A 64 25.11 -11.56 -18.38
C ARG A 64 24.43 -12.88 -18.03
N LYS A 65 25.21 -13.94 -17.78
CA LYS A 65 24.69 -15.19 -17.23
C LYS A 65 23.87 -14.83 -15.98
N PRO A 66 22.58 -15.24 -15.90
CA PRO A 66 21.79 -15.00 -14.71
C PRO A 66 22.50 -15.68 -13.53
N ARG A 67 22.68 -14.95 -12.44
CA ARG A 67 23.18 -15.57 -11.19
C ARG A 67 22.18 -16.64 -10.76
N ALA A 68 22.69 -17.76 -10.25
CA ALA A 68 21.86 -18.77 -9.61
C ALA A 68 20.96 -18.10 -8.56
N ARG A 69 19.69 -18.51 -8.51
CA ARG A 69 18.76 -17.97 -7.53
C ARG A 69 19.21 -18.45 -6.16
N LYS A 70 19.36 -17.51 -5.21
CA LYS A 70 19.76 -17.81 -3.83
C LYS A 70 18.72 -18.65 -3.10
N TYR A 71 17.44 -18.47 -3.44
CA TYR A 71 16.32 -19.13 -2.79
C TYR A 71 15.65 -20.13 -3.74
N SER A 72 15.17 -21.23 -3.18
CA SER A 72 14.52 -22.32 -3.91
C SER A 72 13.27 -21.86 -4.68
N TYR A 73 12.86 -22.67 -5.66
CA TYR A 73 11.60 -22.44 -6.36
C TYR A 73 10.40 -22.59 -5.43
N ASP A 74 10.45 -23.55 -4.50
CA ASP A 74 9.40 -23.84 -3.54
C ASP A 74 9.18 -22.68 -2.57
N ALA A 75 10.25 -22.08 -2.04
CA ALA A 75 10.13 -20.86 -1.24
C ALA A 75 9.53 -19.69 -2.02
N VAL A 76 9.83 -19.55 -3.32
CA VAL A 76 9.18 -18.53 -4.14
C VAL A 76 7.68 -18.81 -4.31
N LYS A 77 7.26 -20.08 -4.42
CA LYS A 77 5.84 -20.44 -4.52
C LYS A 77 5.09 -20.22 -3.21
N VAL A 78 5.66 -20.64 -2.09
CA VAL A 78 5.07 -20.38 -0.77
C VAL A 78 5.02 -18.88 -0.49
N LEU A 79 6.06 -18.10 -0.87
CA LEU A 79 6.04 -16.64 -0.75
C LEU A 79 4.84 -16.01 -1.48
N GLN A 80 4.49 -16.51 -2.67
CA GLN A 80 3.34 -16.00 -3.43
C GLN A 80 2.01 -16.28 -2.69
N ARG A 81 1.87 -17.47 -2.09
CA ARG A 81 0.70 -17.83 -1.28
C ARG A 81 0.59 -16.94 -0.04
N VAL A 82 1.67 -16.81 0.73
CA VAL A 82 1.71 -15.95 1.94
C VAL A 82 1.42 -14.49 1.57
N TRP A 83 1.97 -13.99 0.46
CA TRP A 83 1.70 -12.64 -0.02
C TRP A 83 0.22 -12.42 -0.35
N ALA A 84 -0.43 -13.36 -1.03
CA ALA A 84 -1.86 -13.27 -1.32
C ALA A 84 -2.71 -13.26 -0.04
N ILE A 85 -2.41 -14.18 0.89
CA ILE A 85 -3.05 -14.27 2.21
C ILE A 85 -2.90 -12.97 3.01
N SER A 86 -1.71 -12.35 2.95
CA SER A 86 -1.39 -11.10 3.65
C SER A 86 -2.16 -9.86 3.14
N GLY A 87 -2.93 -10.00 2.05
CA GLY A 87 -3.59 -8.87 1.39
C GLY A 87 -2.66 -8.07 0.49
N GLY A 88 -1.62 -8.70 -0.06
CA GLY A 88 -0.79 -8.10 -1.09
C GLY A 88 0.28 -7.11 -0.57
N GLN A 89 0.81 -7.31 0.64
CA GLN A 89 1.78 -6.39 1.25
C GLN A 89 3.04 -6.17 0.40
N CYS A 90 3.61 -4.96 0.44
CA CYS A 90 4.89 -4.70 -0.20
C CYS A 90 6.03 -5.40 0.58
N GLY A 91 7.18 -5.65 -0.05
CA GLY A 91 8.23 -6.51 0.53
C GLY A 91 8.77 -5.99 1.86
N LYS A 92 8.83 -4.66 2.05
CA LYS A 92 9.22 -4.05 3.34
C LYS A 92 8.26 -4.41 4.48
N TYR A 93 6.96 -4.49 4.19
CA TYR A 93 5.92 -4.74 5.19
C TYR A 93 5.75 -6.25 5.40
N LEU A 94 5.69 -7.02 4.32
CA LEU A 94 5.63 -8.47 4.41
C LEU A 94 6.83 -9.07 5.14
N HIS A 95 8.02 -8.48 4.98
CA HIS A 95 9.19 -8.88 5.76
C HIS A 95 8.98 -8.70 7.28
N ALA A 96 8.38 -7.59 7.71
CA ALA A 96 8.17 -7.29 9.12
C ALA A 96 7.19 -8.27 9.78
N THR A 97 6.17 -8.74 9.05
CA THR A 97 5.18 -9.72 9.54
C THR A 97 5.39 -11.14 9.03
N MET A 98 6.49 -11.43 8.33
CA MET A 98 6.73 -12.76 7.76
C MET A 98 6.68 -13.84 8.83
N ARG A 99 7.33 -13.59 9.98
CA ARG A 99 7.38 -14.57 11.08
C ARG A 99 5.99 -14.88 11.62
N ILE A 100 5.26 -13.85 12.08
CA ILE A 100 3.92 -14.04 12.65
C ILE A 100 2.96 -14.68 11.64
N LEU A 101 3.01 -14.30 10.35
CA LEU A 101 2.18 -14.95 9.33
C LEU A 101 2.50 -16.43 9.18
N LEU A 102 3.78 -16.82 9.17
CA LEU A 102 4.15 -18.23 9.08
C LEU A 102 3.77 -19.00 10.34
N ASP A 103 3.93 -18.40 11.52
CA ASP A 103 3.53 -19.01 12.81
C ASP A 103 2.02 -19.30 12.84
N LEU A 104 1.20 -18.32 12.47
CA LEU A 104 -0.26 -18.49 12.44
C LEU A 104 -0.72 -19.48 11.36
N LEU A 105 -0.10 -19.46 10.18
CA LEU A 105 -0.43 -20.41 9.12
C LEU A 105 -0.05 -21.85 9.48
N GLU A 106 1.05 -22.05 10.21
CA GLU A 106 1.39 -23.37 10.77
C GLU A 106 0.42 -23.79 11.87
N ALA A 107 0.11 -22.89 12.81
CA ALA A 107 -0.80 -23.17 13.93
C ALA A 107 -2.21 -23.59 13.46
N HIS A 108 -2.65 -23.08 12.31
CA HIS A 108 -3.93 -23.43 11.70
C HIS A 108 -3.85 -24.52 10.62
N ASN A 109 -2.71 -25.20 10.47
CA ASN A 109 -2.48 -26.24 9.44
C ASN A 109 -2.68 -25.77 7.99
N GLU A 110 -2.57 -24.45 7.75
CA GLU A 110 -2.57 -23.87 6.41
C GLU A 110 -1.22 -24.12 5.72
N LEU A 111 -0.14 -24.23 6.50
CA LEU A 111 1.20 -24.63 6.08
C LEU A 111 1.67 -25.84 6.90
N THR A 112 1.58 -27.03 6.30
CA THR A 112 1.98 -28.29 6.94
C THR A 112 3.31 -28.77 6.36
N THR A 113 4.26 -29.16 7.23
CA THR A 113 5.58 -29.65 6.79
C THR A 113 5.42 -30.91 5.92
N GLY A 114 6.04 -30.91 4.74
CA GLY A 114 5.97 -32.01 3.77
C GLY A 114 4.81 -31.90 2.76
N GLN A 115 3.94 -30.89 2.88
CA GLN A 115 2.81 -30.66 1.98
C GLN A 115 2.98 -29.36 1.21
N ASP A 116 2.39 -29.27 0.00
CA ASP A 116 2.29 -28.03 -0.78
C ASP A 116 3.59 -27.21 -0.90
N ARG A 117 4.72 -27.89 -1.05
CA ARG A 117 6.07 -27.29 -1.17
C ARG A 117 6.56 -26.59 0.09
N TYR A 118 5.99 -26.90 1.24
CA TYR A 118 6.37 -26.33 2.52
C TYR A 118 7.16 -27.33 3.37
N ASP A 119 8.33 -26.90 3.85
CA ASP A 119 9.11 -27.61 4.84
C ASP A 119 9.93 -26.62 5.69
N LYS A 120 10.72 -27.15 6.64
CA LYS A 120 11.59 -26.35 7.52
C LYS A 120 12.65 -25.56 6.74
N HIS A 121 13.10 -26.04 5.58
CA HIS A 121 14.07 -25.35 4.75
C HIS A 121 13.43 -24.14 4.06
N VAL A 122 12.24 -24.31 3.48
CA VAL A 122 11.44 -23.25 2.86
C VAL A 122 11.08 -22.17 3.88
N ARG A 123 10.66 -22.55 5.10
CA ARG A 123 10.43 -21.61 6.20
C ARG A 123 11.67 -20.74 6.47
N LYS A 124 12.85 -21.37 6.61
CA LYS A 124 14.11 -20.67 6.85
C LYS A 124 14.46 -19.74 5.70
N GLU A 125 14.23 -20.15 4.47
CA GLU A 125 14.44 -19.33 3.28
C GLU A 125 13.55 -18.08 3.29
N LEU A 126 12.26 -18.22 3.57
CA LEU A 126 11.29 -17.12 3.64
C LEU A 126 11.69 -16.09 4.70
N LEU A 127 12.03 -16.55 5.90
CA LEU A 127 12.50 -15.69 7.01
C LEU A 127 13.83 -14.98 6.69
N ALA A 128 14.65 -15.56 5.81
CA ALA A 128 15.93 -14.99 5.40
C ALA A 128 15.85 -14.06 4.17
N MET A 129 14.68 -13.92 3.52
CA MET A 129 14.54 -13.05 2.35
C MET A 129 14.53 -11.58 2.76
N SER A 130 15.39 -10.75 2.15
CA SER A 130 15.33 -9.30 2.38
C SER A 130 14.08 -8.66 1.73
N PRO A 131 13.63 -7.49 2.19
CA PRO A 131 12.52 -6.75 1.59
C PRO A 131 12.61 -6.60 0.06
N ALA A 132 13.79 -6.19 -0.44
CA ALA A 132 14.03 -6.01 -1.87
C ALA A 132 13.99 -7.33 -2.65
N THR A 133 14.37 -8.45 -2.01
CA THR A 133 14.29 -9.78 -2.63
C THR A 133 12.84 -10.23 -2.75
N ILE A 134 12.04 -10.04 -1.69
CA ILE A 134 10.60 -10.31 -1.69
C ILE A 134 9.93 -9.55 -2.83
N ASP A 135 10.15 -8.23 -2.93
CA ASP A 135 9.58 -7.41 -4.00
C ASP A 135 9.98 -7.89 -5.40
N ARG A 136 11.24 -8.27 -5.59
CA ARG A 136 11.75 -8.78 -6.86
C ARG A 136 11.07 -10.10 -7.26
N TYR A 137 10.85 -11.01 -6.33
CA TYR A 137 10.19 -12.30 -6.60
C TYR A 137 8.68 -12.17 -6.79
N LEU A 138 8.04 -11.20 -6.13
CA LEU A 138 6.61 -10.93 -6.27
C LEU A 138 6.27 -10.05 -7.49
N LYS A 139 7.25 -9.41 -8.13
CA LYS A 139 7.04 -8.55 -9.32
C LYS A 139 6.15 -9.19 -10.39
N PRO A 140 6.33 -10.47 -10.79
CA PRO A 140 5.46 -11.10 -11.79
C PRO A 140 4.02 -11.30 -11.31
N MET A 141 3.81 -11.57 -10.02
CA MET A 141 2.46 -11.72 -9.45
C MET A 141 1.73 -10.39 -9.40
N ARG A 142 2.39 -9.33 -8.91
CA ARG A 142 1.80 -7.98 -8.89
C ARG A 142 1.42 -7.47 -10.27
N ALA A 143 2.18 -7.83 -11.29
CA ALA A 143 1.86 -7.47 -12.68
C ALA A 143 0.60 -8.17 -13.20
N ARG A 144 0.31 -9.39 -12.73
CA ARG A 144 -0.93 -10.12 -13.06
C ARG A 144 -2.11 -9.59 -12.24
N ASP A 145 -1.90 -9.27 -10.97
CA ASP A 145 -2.91 -8.68 -10.09
C ASP A 145 -3.44 -7.35 -10.62
N ALA A 146 -2.58 -6.55 -11.29
CA ALA A 146 -2.99 -5.30 -11.93
C ALA A 146 -4.03 -5.47 -13.05
N ILE A 147 -4.27 -6.69 -13.53
CA ILE A 147 -5.26 -7.01 -14.57
C ILE A 147 -6.66 -7.19 -13.94
N ASN A 148 -6.75 -7.54 -12.65
CA ASN A 148 -8.01 -7.70 -11.94
C ASN A 148 -8.44 -6.36 -11.29
N GLY A 149 -9.11 -5.54 -12.10
CA GLY A 149 -9.73 -4.29 -11.65
C GLY A 149 -9.06 -3.05 -12.24
N ILE A 150 -9.26 -2.82 -13.54
CA ILE A 150 -9.22 -1.46 -14.07
C ILE A 150 -10.44 -0.76 -13.46
N SER A 151 -10.25 -0.15 -12.28
CA SER A 151 -11.20 0.84 -11.78
C SER A 151 -11.38 1.87 -12.89
N THR A 152 -12.58 1.95 -13.47
CA THR A 152 -12.94 2.93 -14.51
C THR A 152 -12.84 4.36 -13.99
N THR A 153 -12.83 4.53 -12.67
CA THR A 153 -12.31 5.71 -12.00
C THR A 153 -10.81 5.52 -11.74
N LYS A 154 -9.98 6.06 -12.64
CA LYS A 154 -8.58 6.35 -12.28
C LYS A 154 -8.63 7.34 -11.11
N PRO A 155 -8.04 7.05 -9.94
CA PRO A 155 -7.76 8.09 -8.97
C PRO A 155 -6.90 9.12 -9.71
N GLY A 156 -7.38 10.34 -9.86
CA GLY A 156 -6.67 11.39 -10.59
C GLY A 156 -5.23 11.51 -10.09
N SER A 157 -4.28 11.79 -10.98
CA SER A 157 -2.88 12.08 -10.63
C SER A 157 -2.75 13.16 -9.55
N LEU A 158 -3.78 14.01 -9.43
CA LEU A 158 -3.98 14.99 -8.37
C LEU A 158 -3.96 14.38 -6.96
N LEU A 159 -4.42 13.15 -6.70
CA LEU A 159 -4.35 12.55 -5.36
C LEU A 159 -2.91 12.24 -4.93
N ARG A 160 -1.99 11.99 -5.87
CA ARG A 160 -0.56 11.79 -5.55
C ARG A 160 0.21 13.10 -5.42
N SER A 161 -0.22 14.16 -6.11
CA SER A 161 0.34 15.51 -5.99
C SER A 161 -0.36 16.39 -4.93
N ALA A 162 -1.52 15.99 -4.43
CA ALA A 162 -2.25 16.62 -3.33
C ALA A 162 -1.77 16.16 -1.95
N ILE A 163 -0.97 15.08 -1.87
CA ILE A 163 -0.16 14.76 -0.67
C ILE A 163 0.96 15.80 -0.58
N THR A 164 0.58 17.03 -0.23
CA THR A 164 1.50 18.12 0.05
C THR A 164 1.96 18.01 1.50
N ILE A 165 3.24 18.29 1.69
CA ILE A 165 4.01 18.12 2.91
C ILE A 165 3.33 18.88 4.07
N ARG A 166 2.99 18.16 5.16
CA ARG A 166 2.54 18.74 6.44
C ARG A 166 3.47 19.91 6.83
N ARG A 167 2.94 21.13 6.88
CA ARG A 167 3.59 22.28 7.55
C ARG A 167 3.34 22.18 9.06
N ALA A 168 4.30 22.71 9.82
CA ALA A 168 4.48 22.57 11.25
C ALA A 168 3.30 23.08 12.10
N GLY A 169 3.20 22.56 13.32
CA GLY A 169 2.42 23.19 14.39
C GLY A 169 2.22 22.30 15.61
N ASP A 170 1.58 21.15 15.42
CA ASP A 170 0.94 20.47 16.54
C ASP A 170 1.76 19.23 16.94
N GLU A 171 2.06 19.12 18.23
CA GLU A 171 2.66 17.92 18.85
C GLU A 171 1.76 16.74 18.50
N VAL A 172 2.35 15.65 18.01
CA VAL A 172 1.60 14.41 17.81
C VAL A 172 1.33 13.90 19.21
N GLU A 173 0.06 13.71 19.56
CA GLU A 173 -0.31 13.08 20.83
C GLU A 173 0.55 11.82 21.04
N ASP A 174 1.33 11.84 22.12
CA ASP A 174 2.39 10.85 22.36
C ASP A 174 1.83 9.55 22.96
N GLU A 175 0.52 9.51 23.22
CA GLU A 175 -0.20 8.37 23.78
C GLU A 175 -1.31 7.85 22.84
N PRO A 176 -1.57 6.53 22.79
CA PRO A 176 -2.75 5.97 22.14
C PRO A 176 -4.05 6.49 22.77
N GLY A 177 -5.09 6.64 21.95
CA GLY A 177 -6.45 6.98 22.40
C GLY A 177 -7.04 8.18 21.68
N PHE A 178 -6.22 8.92 20.93
CA PHE A 178 -6.66 10.04 20.13
C PHE A 178 -6.87 9.62 18.67
N PHE A 179 -8.13 9.60 18.23
CA PHE A 179 -8.52 9.13 16.91
C PHE A 179 -8.88 10.29 15.99
N GLU A 180 -8.39 10.20 14.75
CA GLU A 180 -8.88 10.96 13.62
C GLU A 180 -10.01 10.20 12.94
N GLY A 181 -11.13 10.87 12.65
CA GLY A 181 -12.32 10.25 12.09
C GLY A 181 -12.86 10.96 10.86
N ASP A 182 -13.48 10.18 9.97
CA ASP A 182 -14.20 10.68 8.80
C ASP A 182 -15.33 9.69 8.41
N THR A 183 -16.27 10.14 7.57
CA THR A 183 -17.22 9.24 6.91
C THR A 183 -16.98 9.13 5.41
N VAL A 184 -16.91 7.88 4.93
CA VAL A 184 -16.81 7.57 3.51
C VAL A 184 -18.19 7.26 2.95
N ALA A 185 -18.63 8.06 1.97
CA ALA A 185 -19.88 7.85 1.24
C ALA A 185 -19.83 6.64 0.29
N HIS A 186 -20.85 5.79 0.36
CA HIS A 186 -21.08 4.70 -0.58
C HIS A 186 -22.22 5.04 -1.57
N CYS A 187 -22.10 6.20 -2.21
CA CYS A 187 -23.09 6.74 -3.13
C CYS A 187 -22.95 6.21 -4.57
N GLY A 188 -21.90 5.46 -4.88
CA GLY A 188 -21.56 5.16 -6.27
C GLY A 188 -21.25 6.45 -7.05
N PRO A 189 -21.67 6.55 -8.32
CA PRO A 189 -21.39 7.71 -9.18
C PRO A 189 -22.30 8.92 -8.92
N VAL A 190 -23.34 8.78 -8.07
CA VAL A 190 -24.38 9.81 -7.88
C VAL A 190 -24.64 10.04 -6.40
N GLU A 191 -24.48 11.28 -5.94
CA GLU A 191 -24.66 11.68 -4.53
C GLU A 191 -26.11 11.94 -4.12
N SER A 192 -27.09 11.79 -5.03
CA SER A 192 -28.50 11.92 -4.67
C SER A 192 -29.07 10.65 -4.02
N GLY A 193 -30.15 10.83 -3.25
CA GLY A 193 -30.85 9.75 -2.54
C GLY A 193 -30.16 9.27 -1.25
N GLU A 194 -30.79 8.33 -0.54
CA GLU A 194 -30.23 7.74 0.68
C GLU A 194 -29.17 6.67 0.35
N PHE A 195 -28.02 6.70 1.03
CA PHE A 195 -26.97 5.70 0.92
C PHE A 195 -26.18 5.55 2.22
N ALA A 196 -25.59 4.37 2.38
CA ALA A 196 -24.75 4.02 3.49
C ALA A 196 -23.45 4.84 3.53
N ARG A 197 -22.95 5.06 4.74
CA ARG A 197 -21.64 5.69 4.97
C ARG A 197 -20.83 4.82 5.90
N THR A 198 -19.51 4.78 5.72
CA THR A 198 -18.63 4.10 6.67
C THR A 198 -17.93 5.12 7.51
N LEU A 199 -18.22 5.12 8.81
CA LEU A 199 -17.42 5.79 9.83
C LEU A 199 -16.09 5.05 9.93
N ASN A 200 -15.00 5.77 9.66
CA ASN A 200 -13.65 5.25 9.80
C ASN A 200 -12.91 6.10 10.82
N LEU A 201 -12.30 5.46 11.82
CA LEU A 201 -11.50 6.10 12.85
C LEU A 201 -10.09 5.53 12.79
N THR A 202 -9.06 6.37 12.94
CA THR A 202 -7.67 5.95 13.03
C THR A 202 -6.93 6.65 14.15
N ASP A 203 -6.35 5.88 15.05
CA ASP A 203 -5.53 6.40 16.16
C ASP A 203 -4.24 7.05 15.64
N PHE A 204 -3.90 8.24 16.14
CA PHE A 204 -2.73 8.99 15.69
C PHE A 204 -1.41 8.36 16.12
N HIS A 205 -1.36 7.66 17.25
CA HIS A 205 -0.11 7.10 17.77
C HIS A 205 0.21 5.75 17.12
N THR A 206 -0.68 4.78 17.31
CA THR A 206 -0.57 3.38 16.88
C THR A 206 -0.96 3.18 15.42
N GLY A 207 -1.86 4.02 14.88
CA GLY A 207 -2.48 3.78 13.58
C GLY A 207 -3.57 2.71 13.59
N TRP A 208 -4.08 2.34 14.77
CA TRP A 208 -5.22 1.44 14.97
C TRP A 208 -6.43 1.95 14.20
N THR A 209 -7.09 1.09 13.43
CA THR A 209 -8.23 1.47 12.59
C THR A 209 -9.50 0.78 13.06
N PHE A 210 -10.57 1.56 13.16
CA PHE A 210 -11.93 1.08 13.36
C PHE A 210 -12.80 1.53 12.18
N SER A 211 -13.62 0.64 11.65
CA SER A 211 -14.54 0.93 10.54
C SER A 211 -15.92 0.36 10.84
N ARG A 212 -16.96 1.17 10.64
CA ARG A 212 -18.37 0.75 10.79
C ARG A 212 -19.25 1.44 9.77
N THR A 213 -20.04 0.66 9.04
CA THR A 213 -21.08 1.19 8.15
C THR A 213 -22.35 1.53 8.91
N VAL A 214 -22.81 2.75 8.70
CA VAL A 214 -24.07 3.32 9.18
C VAL A 214 -25.01 3.58 8.00
N ARG A 215 -26.31 3.74 8.28
CA ARG A 215 -27.34 3.83 7.24
C ARG A 215 -27.20 5.05 6.33
N ASN A 216 -26.89 6.21 6.89
CA ASN A 216 -26.69 7.49 6.21
C ASN A 216 -25.95 8.46 7.17
N ASN A 217 -25.85 9.74 6.82
CA ASN A 217 -25.20 10.78 7.64
C ASN A 217 -26.08 11.39 8.74
N ALA A 218 -27.28 10.85 9.01
CA ALA A 218 -28.11 11.35 10.10
C ALA A 218 -27.37 11.22 11.44
N HIS A 219 -27.51 12.24 12.29
CA HIS A 219 -26.78 12.34 13.57
C HIS A 219 -26.98 11.12 14.47
N THR A 220 -28.19 10.56 14.52
CA THR A 220 -28.50 9.35 15.29
C THR A 220 -27.73 8.12 14.80
N ASN A 221 -27.54 8.00 13.48
CA ASN A 221 -26.79 6.91 12.86
C ASN A 221 -25.29 7.06 13.11
N ILE A 222 -24.74 8.27 13.02
CA ILE A 222 -23.34 8.56 13.35
C ILE A 222 -23.06 8.28 14.83
N LEU A 223 -23.91 8.77 15.73
CA LEU A 223 -23.79 8.51 17.16
C LEU A 223 -23.85 7.02 17.49
N ALA A 224 -24.73 6.25 16.83
CA ALA A 224 -24.76 4.80 16.98
C ALA A 224 -23.45 4.13 16.52
N GLY A 225 -22.83 4.64 15.45
CA GLY A 225 -21.50 4.25 14.99
C GLY A 225 -20.41 4.54 16.02
N LEU A 226 -20.38 5.75 16.59
CA LEU A 226 -19.40 6.15 17.61
C LEU A 226 -19.56 5.38 18.91
N LYS A 227 -20.79 5.16 19.38
CA LYS A 227 -21.07 4.28 20.53
C LYS A 227 -20.62 2.85 20.30
N THR A 228 -20.64 2.39 19.05
CA THR A 228 -20.09 1.07 18.69
C THR A 228 -18.57 1.09 18.73
N ALA A 229 -17.92 2.14 18.21
CA ALA A 229 -16.48 2.30 18.28
C ALA A 229 -15.98 2.26 19.74
N ALA A 230 -16.62 3.00 20.63
CA ALA A 230 -16.29 3.03 22.06
C ALA A 230 -16.47 1.68 22.79
N ARG A 231 -17.20 0.72 22.19
CA ARG A 231 -17.33 -0.65 22.74
C ARG A 231 -16.35 -1.64 22.12
N GLU A 232 -16.01 -1.46 20.85
CA GLU A 232 -15.22 -2.42 20.06
C GLU A 232 -13.73 -2.07 19.99
N ILE A 233 -13.36 -0.79 20.20
CA ILE A 233 -11.95 -0.39 20.34
C ILE A 233 -11.46 -0.90 21.72
N PRO A 234 -10.34 -1.65 21.79
CA PRO A 234 -9.95 -2.39 23.00
C PRO A 234 -9.19 -1.54 24.04
N PHE A 235 -9.07 -0.24 23.82
CA PHE A 235 -8.41 0.73 24.70
C PHE A 235 -9.21 2.03 24.74
N GLU A 236 -8.88 2.90 25.69
CA GLU A 236 -9.62 4.14 25.92
C GLU A 236 -9.55 5.09 24.72
N ILE A 237 -10.69 5.69 24.38
CA ILE A 237 -10.77 6.79 23.41
C ILE A 237 -10.71 8.07 24.23
N THR A 238 -9.55 8.72 24.24
CA THR A 238 -9.32 9.98 24.97
C THR A 238 -9.72 11.18 24.13
N GLY A 239 -9.63 11.06 22.80
CA GLY A 239 -9.94 12.15 21.89
C GLY A 239 -10.48 11.72 20.52
N LEU A 240 -11.29 12.59 19.92
CA LEU A 240 -11.83 12.45 18.58
C LEU A 240 -11.65 13.75 17.80
N ASP A 241 -10.94 13.70 16.68
CA ASP A 241 -10.85 14.79 15.70
C ASP A 241 -11.60 14.43 14.42
N PHE A 242 -12.56 15.28 14.05
CA PHE A 242 -13.32 15.16 12.80
C PHE A 242 -13.15 16.39 11.92
N ASP A 243 -13.31 16.20 10.60
CA ASP A 243 -13.51 17.34 9.71
C ASP A 243 -14.85 18.05 10.00
N ASN A 244 -15.02 19.21 9.39
CA ASN A 244 -16.15 20.13 9.54
C ASN A 244 -17.48 19.60 9.00
N GLY A 245 -17.62 18.29 8.82
CA GLY A 245 -18.87 17.65 8.40
C GLY A 245 -19.98 17.95 9.40
N SER A 246 -21.11 18.43 8.90
CA SER A 246 -22.28 18.73 9.72
C SER A 246 -22.86 17.49 10.40
N GLU A 247 -22.51 16.28 9.92
CA GLU A 247 -22.89 15.02 10.53
C GLU A 247 -22.23 14.76 11.90
N PHE A 248 -21.05 15.34 12.14
CA PHE A 248 -20.30 15.20 13.39
C PHE A 248 -20.52 16.38 14.34
N LEU A 249 -20.79 17.56 13.79
CA LEU A 249 -21.03 18.78 14.55
C LEU A 249 -22.51 18.91 14.96
N ASN A 250 -22.94 18.03 15.86
CA ASN A 250 -24.28 18.07 16.44
C ASN A 250 -24.28 17.89 17.96
N GLN A 251 -25.30 18.44 18.61
CA GLN A 251 -25.44 18.45 20.07
C GLN A 251 -25.38 17.05 20.68
N TYR A 252 -25.99 16.04 20.05
CA TYR A 252 -26.01 14.68 20.57
C TYR A 252 -24.63 14.02 20.63
N VAL A 253 -23.76 14.29 19.63
CA VAL A 253 -22.39 13.77 19.61
C VAL A 253 -21.54 14.49 20.66
N ILE A 254 -21.70 15.80 20.81
CA ILE A 254 -20.96 16.62 21.79
C ILE A 254 -21.35 16.22 23.22
N GLU A 255 -22.65 16.09 23.52
CA GLU A 255 -23.14 15.65 24.82
C GLU A 255 -22.68 14.23 25.16
N TRP A 256 -22.72 13.32 24.19
CA TRP A 256 -22.21 11.96 24.38
C TRP A 256 -20.71 11.95 24.66
N ALA A 257 -19.91 12.67 23.87
CA ALA A 257 -18.47 12.76 24.07
C ALA A 257 -18.14 13.37 25.45
N GLY A 258 -18.81 14.46 25.82
CA GLY A 258 -18.68 15.11 27.13
C GLY A 258 -19.05 14.17 28.29
N SER A 259 -20.13 13.40 28.16
CA SER A 259 -20.54 12.41 29.17
C SER A 259 -19.54 11.26 29.37
N LYS A 260 -18.62 11.09 28.40
CA LYS A 260 -17.56 10.08 28.41
C LYS A 260 -16.18 10.66 28.68
N GLY A 261 -16.06 11.97 28.91
CA GLY A 261 -14.77 12.64 29.07
C GLY A 261 -13.92 12.63 27.80
N ILE A 262 -14.52 12.37 26.63
CA ILE A 262 -13.80 12.33 25.36
C ILE A 262 -13.58 13.74 24.87
N TYR A 263 -12.31 14.11 24.67
CA TYR A 263 -11.97 15.40 24.11
C TYR A 263 -12.34 15.45 22.62
N PHE A 264 -13.16 16.42 22.23
CA PHE A 264 -13.70 16.49 20.87
C PHE A 264 -13.13 17.72 20.16
N THR A 265 -12.33 17.51 19.12
CA THR A 265 -11.71 18.58 18.33
C THR A 265 -12.24 18.65 16.92
N ARG A 266 -11.94 19.79 16.30
CA ARG A 266 -12.30 20.10 14.92
C ARG A 266 -11.05 20.52 14.18
N SER A 267 -10.85 19.97 12.99
CA SER A 267 -9.78 20.43 12.10
C SER A 267 -10.01 21.89 11.66
N ARG A 268 -8.94 22.69 11.53
CA ARG A 268 -9.08 24.12 11.19
C ARG A 268 -9.71 24.29 9.80
N PRO A 269 -10.70 25.21 9.63
CA PRO A 269 -11.25 25.52 8.31
C PRO A 269 -10.15 25.79 7.28
N TYR A 270 -10.24 25.15 6.11
CA TYR A 270 -9.33 25.31 4.97
C TYR A 270 -7.89 24.80 5.16
N LYS A 271 -7.59 23.98 6.18
CA LYS A 271 -6.30 23.27 6.30
C LYS A 271 -6.40 21.79 5.94
N LYS A 272 -6.37 21.49 4.64
CA LYS A 272 -6.34 20.11 4.08
C LYS A 272 -5.19 19.23 4.62
N ASN A 273 -4.18 19.81 5.24
CA ASN A 273 -3.01 19.09 5.77
C ASN A 273 -3.24 18.43 7.13
N ASP A 274 -4.33 18.79 7.83
CA ASP A 274 -4.61 18.28 9.17
C ASP A 274 -5.10 16.81 9.08
N GLN A 275 -5.80 16.43 7.99
CA GLN A 275 -6.48 15.13 7.77
C GLN A 275 -5.78 14.08 6.88
N ALA A 276 -4.48 14.27 6.62
CA ALA A 276 -3.78 13.40 5.66
C ALA A 276 -3.72 11.92 6.10
N THR A 277 -3.83 11.62 7.40
CA THR A 277 -3.79 10.25 7.93
C THR A 277 -5.10 9.52 7.62
N ILE A 278 -6.24 10.14 7.91
CA ILE A 278 -7.56 9.56 7.66
C ILE A 278 -7.89 9.47 6.18
N GLU A 279 -7.51 10.45 5.34
CA GLU A 279 -7.71 10.37 3.88
C GLU A 279 -6.95 9.17 3.29
N SER A 280 -5.70 8.97 3.74
CA SER A 280 -4.91 7.81 3.34
C SER A 280 -5.58 6.50 3.77
N LYS A 281 -6.08 6.43 5.02
CA LYS A 281 -6.76 5.24 5.55
C LYS A 281 -8.09 4.96 4.88
N ASN A 282 -8.88 5.98 4.54
CA ASN A 282 -10.12 5.83 3.77
C ASN A 282 -9.85 5.16 2.42
N ASN A 283 -8.76 5.54 1.74
CA ASN A 283 -8.35 4.90 0.50
C ASN A 283 -7.83 3.47 0.71
N HIS A 284 -6.94 3.27 1.69
CA HIS A 284 -6.28 1.98 1.91
C HIS A 284 -7.15 0.91 2.57
N VAL A 285 -8.20 1.32 3.29
CA VAL A 285 -9.11 0.44 4.03
C VAL A 285 -10.48 0.46 3.35
N VAL A 286 -11.24 1.55 3.50
CA VAL A 286 -12.65 1.57 3.09
C VAL A 286 -12.81 1.38 1.59
N ARG A 287 -12.13 2.18 0.75
CA ARG A 287 -12.28 2.09 -0.72
C ARG A 287 -11.64 0.83 -1.29
N ARG A 288 -10.52 0.38 -0.72
CA ARG A 288 -9.84 -0.83 -1.16
C ARG A 288 -10.70 -2.08 -0.96
N TYR A 289 -11.35 -2.21 0.18
CA TYR A 289 -12.11 -3.41 0.52
C TYR A 289 -13.60 -3.28 0.18
N GLY A 290 -14.20 -2.12 0.39
CA GLY A 290 -15.63 -1.86 0.15
C GLY A 290 -15.96 -1.27 -1.23
N PHE A 291 -14.98 -1.08 -2.12
CA PHE A 291 -15.20 -0.54 -3.47
C PHE A 291 -15.82 0.88 -3.52
N TYR A 292 -16.23 1.29 -4.72
CA TYR A 292 -16.90 2.57 -5.02
C TYR A 292 -18.36 2.34 -5.44
N TYR A 293 -19.02 1.32 -4.88
CA TYR A 293 -20.40 0.99 -5.24
C TYR A 293 -21.43 1.81 -4.46
N ARG A 294 -22.65 1.82 -5.00
CA ARG A 294 -23.84 2.30 -4.32
C ARG A 294 -24.32 1.23 -3.33
N TYR A 295 -24.33 1.57 -2.05
CA TYR A 295 -24.92 0.74 -1.01
C TYR A 295 -26.04 1.52 -0.31
N ASP A 296 -27.27 1.03 -0.39
CA ASP A 296 -28.46 1.70 0.16
C ASP A 296 -29.46 0.72 0.81
N THR A 297 -29.18 -0.58 0.78
CA THR A 297 -30.02 -1.64 1.40
C THR A 297 -29.44 -2.16 2.72
N ASP A 298 -30.30 -2.73 3.59
CA ASP A 298 -29.85 -3.37 4.83
C ASP A 298 -28.95 -4.59 4.61
N LEU A 299 -29.20 -5.33 3.53
CA LEU A 299 -28.40 -6.51 3.20
C LEU A 299 -26.96 -6.13 2.85
N GLU A 300 -26.77 -5.07 2.05
CA GLU A 300 -25.45 -4.51 1.73
C GLU A 300 -24.75 -3.98 2.99
N ARG A 301 -25.47 -3.26 3.87
CA ARG A 301 -24.92 -2.76 5.14
C ARG A 301 -24.43 -3.87 6.05
N ARG A 302 -25.19 -4.97 6.19
CA ARG A 302 -24.77 -6.15 6.96
C ARG A 302 -23.54 -6.81 6.36
N ALA A 303 -23.46 -6.90 5.03
CA ALA A 303 -22.28 -7.44 4.35
C ALA A 303 -21.04 -6.56 4.60
N LEU A 304 -21.16 -5.23 4.51
CA LEU A 304 -20.08 -4.29 4.83
C LEU A 304 -19.64 -4.42 6.29
N ASN A 305 -20.57 -4.48 7.25
CA ASN A 305 -20.19 -4.61 8.65
C ASN A 305 -19.51 -5.96 8.97
N ARG A 306 -19.90 -7.05 8.29
CA ARG A 306 -19.13 -8.32 8.35
C ARG A 306 -17.72 -8.16 7.76
N LEU A 307 -17.58 -7.42 6.65
CA LEU A 307 -16.28 -7.13 6.04
C LEU A 307 -15.37 -6.36 7.01
N TRP A 308 -15.90 -5.35 7.70
CA TRP A 308 -15.09 -4.48 8.56
C TRP A 308 -14.48 -5.21 9.75
N HIS A 309 -15.16 -6.17 10.37
CA HIS A 309 -14.53 -6.99 11.41
C HIS A 309 -13.26 -7.69 10.88
N LEU A 310 -13.38 -8.39 9.74
CA LEU A 310 -12.26 -9.12 9.13
C LEU A 310 -11.12 -8.18 8.68
N VAL A 311 -11.48 -7.02 8.13
CA VAL A 311 -10.52 -6.03 7.65
C VAL A 311 -9.81 -5.38 8.84
N ASN A 312 -10.53 -5.00 9.90
CA ASN A 312 -9.96 -4.41 11.11
C ASN A 312 -8.99 -5.40 11.77
N ASP A 313 -9.34 -6.69 11.89
CA ASP A 313 -8.44 -7.71 12.42
C ASP A 313 -7.14 -7.78 11.61
N ARG A 314 -7.27 -7.85 10.29
CA ARG A 314 -6.12 -7.85 9.40
C ARG A 314 -5.25 -6.60 9.57
N VAL A 315 -5.83 -5.41 9.52
CA VAL A 315 -5.05 -4.16 9.48
C VAL A 315 -4.43 -3.80 10.83
N ASN A 316 -5.05 -4.23 11.94
CA ASN A 316 -4.58 -3.91 13.28
C ASN A 316 -3.58 -4.95 13.82
N TYR A 317 -3.81 -6.24 13.55
CA TYR A 317 -2.99 -7.32 14.12
C TYR A 317 -1.98 -7.93 13.14
N LEU A 318 -2.22 -7.85 11.82
CA LEU A 318 -1.44 -8.63 10.83
C LEU A 318 -0.76 -7.77 9.75
N MET A 319 -1.06 -6.48 9.67
CA MET A 319 -0.47 -5.56 8.69
C MET A 319 0.34 -4.46 9.37
N PRO A 320 1.64 -4.33 9.06
CA PRO A 320 2.44 -3.23 9.57
C PRO A 320 1.98 -1.89 8.99
N THR A 321 2.23 -0.82 9.74
CA THR A 321 2.21 0.55 9.27
C THR A 321 3.49 1.27 9.71
N VAL A 322 3.77 2.40 9.09
CA VAL A 322 4.88 3.28 9.48
C VAL A 322 4.32 4.61 9.94
N LYS A 323 4.92 5.19 10.97
CA LYS A 323 4.56 6.48 11.52
C LYS A 323 5.70 7.47 11.31
N PRO A 324 5.38 8.75 11.07
CA PRO A 324 6.40 9.77 10.87
C PRO A 324 7.08 10.09 12.21
N THR A 325 8.39 9.93 12.28
CA THR A 325 9.19 10.20 13.50
C THR A 325 9.98 11.50 13.43
N GLY A 326 10.00 12.16 12.27
CA GLY A 326 10.69 13.43 12.13
C GLY A 326 10.88 13.84 10.67
N TYR A 327 11.87 14.72 10.48
CA TYR A 327 12.21 15.26 9.18
C TYR A 327 13.73 15.28 8.98
N GLY A 328 14.16 14.88 7.79
CA GLY A 328 15.52 15.08 7.31
C GLY A 328 15.51 15.91 6.04
N SER A 329 16.66 15.96 5.37
CA SER A 329 16.86 16.70 4.12
C SER A 329 17.30 15.76 3.01
N THR A 330 16.75 15.94 1.81
CA THR A 330 17.26 15.30 0.60
C THR A 330 18.61 15.91 0.21
N LYS A 331 19.36 15.24 -0.68
CA LYS A 331 20.62 15.76 -1.25
C LYS A 331 20.48 17.15 -1.88
N ASN A 332 19.27 17.54 -2.28
CA ASN A 332 18.97 18.83 -2.91
C ASN A 332 18.35 19.83 -1.90
N GLY A 333 18.52 19.62 -0.59
CA GLY A 333 18.02 20.52 0.46
C GLY A 333 16.52 20.45 0.74
N ARG A 334 15.73 19.70 -0.03
CA ARG A 334 14.27 19.58 0.21
C ARG A 334 14.00 18.75 1.46
N ARG A 335 13.11 19.25 2.32
CA ARG A 335 12.62 18.56 3.53
C ARG A 335 11.96 17.23 3.15
N LYS A 336 12.34 16.15 3.83
CA LYS A 336 11.82 14.79 3.65
C LYS A 336 11.38 14.23 4.98
N ARG A 337 10.19 13.63 5.03
CA ARG A 337 9.70 12.96 6.24
C ARG A 337 10.47 11.66 6.48
N ILE A 338 10.88 11.47 7.72
CA ILE A 338 11.50 10.23 8.21
C ILE A 338 10.39 9.42 8.87
N TYR A 339 10.42 8.13 8.60
CA TYR A 339 9.47 7.16 9.13
C TYR A 339 10.22 6.10 9.90
N ASP A 340 9.57 5.53 10.88
CA ASP A 340 10.08 4.39 11.63
C ASP A 340 10.10 3.08 10.84
N ALA A 341 10.49 2.01 11.55
CA ALA A 341 10.36 0.65 11.08
C ALA A 341 8.88 0.24 11.03
N PRO A 342 8.46 -0.57 10.04
CA PRO A 342 7.10 -1.08 9.98
C PRO A 342 6.78 -1.93 11.20
N ARG A 343 5.67 -1.61 11.88
CA ARG A 343 5.11 -2.35 13.02
C ARG A 343 3.60 -2.40 12.91
N THR A 344 2.97 -3.47 13.38
CA THR A 344 1.49 -3.52 13.40
C THR A 344 0.95 -2.50 14.40
N PRO A 345 -0.27 -1.96 14.21
CA PRO A 345 -0.91 -1.13 15.23
C PRO A 345 -0.98 -1.81 16.60
N PHE A 346 -1.21 -3.12 16.64
CA PHE A 346 -1.21 -3.86 17.89
C PHE A 346 0.17 -3.89 18.56
N ASP A 347 1.26 -4.13 17.82
CA ASP A 347 2.62 -4.11 18.41
C ASP A 347 2.95 -2.73 18.99
N ARG A 348 2.51 -1.65 18.34
CA ARG A 348 2.68 -0.28 18.86
C ARG A 348 1.86 -0.05 20.13
N LEU A 349 0.65 -0.59 20.19
CA LEU A 349 -0.20 -0.49 21.36
C LEU A 349 0.42 -1.23 22.56
N LEU A 350 1.05 -2.38 22.33
CA LEU A 350 1.82 -3.10 23.35
C LEU A 350 3.03 -2.28 23.83
N GLU A 351 3.78 -1.67 22.91
CA GLU A 351 4.95 -0.82 23.22
C GLU A 351 4.58 0.45 23.99
N ALA A 352 3.38 1.00 23.77
CA ALA A 352 2.90 2.19 24.46
C ALA A 352 2.61 1.97 25.95
N GLY A 353 2.43 0.72 26.39
CA GLY A 353 2.27 0.40 27.82
C GLY A 353 0.97 0.88 28.47
N VAL A 354 -0.02 1.32 27.68
CA VAL A 354 -1.32 1.82 28.18
C VAL A 354 -2.32 0.70 28.52
N LEU A 355 -2.03 -0.54 28.13
CA LEU A 355 -2.88 -1.69 28.39
C LEU A 355 -2.56 -2.33 29.75
N SER A 356 -3.61 -2.74 30.48
CA SER A 356 -3.43 -3.59 31.66
C SER A 356 -2.83 -4.96 31.26
N PRO A 357 -2.16 -5.67 32.20
CA PRO A 357 -1.63 -7.01 31.93
C PRO A 357 -2.67 -7.99 31.37
N LYS A 358 -3.91 -7.91 31.87
CA LYS A 358 -5.04 -8.73 31.40
C LYS A 358 -5.42 -8.39 29.95
N GLN A 359 -5.49 -7.11 29.58
CA GLN A 359 -5.75 -6.71 28.20
C GLN A 359 -4.63 -7.16 27.25
N VAL A 360 -3.37 -7.05 27.68
CA VAL A 360 -2.23 -7.56 26.90
C VAL A 360 -2.38 -9.05 26.62
N GLU A 361 -2.70 -9.84 27.65
CA GLU A 361 -2.91 -11.28 27.54
C GLU A 361 -4.07 -11.62 26.59
N GLU A 362 -5.25 -11.03 26.83
CA GLU A 362 -6.47 -11.28 26.04
C GLU A 362 -6.28 -10.90 24.56
N MET A 363 -5.68 -9.74 24.28
CA MET A 363 -5.46 -9.28 22.91
C MET A 363 -4.36 -10.08 22.21
N THR A 364 -3.33 -10.51 22.93
CA THR A 364 -2.27 -11.38 22.37
C THR A 364 -2.84 -12.75 22.04
N ALA A 365 -3.61 -13.35 22.95
CA ALA A 365 -4.31 -14.60 22.68
C ALA A 365 -5.27 -14.48 21.50
N TYR A 366 -5.99 -13.36 21.40
CA TYR A 366 -6.85 -13.08 20.25
C TYR A 366 -6.07 -13.06 18.93
N ARG A 367 -4.98 -12.29 18.86
CA ARG A 367 -4.08 -12.25 17.68
C ARG A 367 -3.58 -13.64 17.32
N ASP A 368 -3.12 -14.39 18.32
CA ASP A 368 -2.48 -15.69 18.13
C ASP A 368 -3.49 -16.78 17.73
N GLY A 369 -4.80 -16.53 17.93
CA GLY A 369 -5.90 -17.36 17.41
C GLY A 369 -6.44 -16.96 16.04
N LEU A 370 -5.93 -15.88 15.42
CA LEU A 370 -6.37 -15.46 14.09
C LEU A 370 -5.81 -16.40 13.01
N ASN A 371 -6.66 -16.90 12.12
CA ASN A 371 -6.24 -17.59 10.89
C ASN A 371 -6.17 -16.59 9.72
N PRO A 372 -4.97 -16.17 9.25
CA PRO A 372 -4.83 -15.19 8.17
C PRO A 372 -5.41 -15.68 6.84
N ALA A 373 -5.33 -16.98 6.54
CA ALA A 373 -5.85 -17.57 5.32
C ALA A 373 -7.39 -17.57 5.32
N LYS A 374 -8.02 -17.93 6.44
CA LYS A 374 -9.47 -17.84 6.63
C LYS A 374 -9.95 -16.39 6.51
N ILE A 375 -9.27 -15.44 7.17
CA ILE A 375 -9.58 -14.01 7.03
C ILE A 375 -9.52 -13.57 5.56
N ALA A 376 -8.50 -14.02 4.81
CA ALA A 376 -8.38 -13.71 3.39
C ALA A 376 -9.52 -14.29 2.54
N ALA A 377 -9.87 -15.55 2.77
CA ALA A 377 -10.96 -16.21 2.06
C ALA A 377 -12.32 -15.56 2.38
N GLU A 378 -12.59 -15.24 3.65
CA GLU A 378 -13.83 -14.58 4.06
C GLU A 378 -13.94 -13.16 3.51
N ILE A 379 -12.85 -12.39 3.49
CA ILE A 379 -12.84 -11.06 2.86
C ILE A 379 -13.19 -11.18 1.38
N ALA A 380 -12.54 -12.08 0.63
CA ALA A 380 -12.86 -12.30 -0.78
C ALA A 380 -14.33 -12.70 -0.97
N ARG A 381 -14.85 -13.63 -0.17
CA ARG A 381 -16.25 -14.06 -0.24
C ARG A 381 -17.24 -12.92 0.02
N VAL A 382 -16.97 -12.07 1.00
CA VAL A 382 -17.83 -10.92 1.30
C VAL A 382 -17.75 -9.90 0.16
N GLN A 383 -16.56 -9.67 -0.41
CA GLN A 383 -16.38 -8.80 -1.58
C GLN A 383 -17.13 -9.32 -2.82
N ASP A 384 -17.09 -10.64 -3.09
CA ASP A 384 -17.87 -11.26 -4.15
C ASP A 384 -19.38 -11.07 -3.93
N ARG A 385 -19.83 -11.18 -2.68
CA ARG A 385 -21.23 -10.90 -2.34
C ARG A 385 -21.60 -9.44 -2.59
N LEU A 386 -20.74 -8.50 -2.22
CA LEU A 386 -20.95 -7.06 -2.47
C LEU A 386 -20.96 -6.75 -3.97
N LEU A 387 -20.13 -7.43 -4.77
CA LEU A 387 -20.16 -7.35 -6.23
C LEU A 387 -21.52 -7.76 -6.78
N VAL A 388 -22.03 -8.92 -6.36
CA VAL A 388 -23.36 -9.41 -6.79
C VAL A 388 -24.48 -8.46 -6.37
N LEU A 389 -24.44 -7.92 -5.16
CA LEU A 389 -25.51 -7.06 -4.64
C LEU A 389 -25.57 -5.68 -5.32
N SER A 390 -24.43 -5.10 -5.69
CA SER A 390 -24.37 -3.66 -5.93
C SER A 390 -23.75 -3.24 -7.26
N SER A 391 -23.06 -4.14 -7.97
CA SER A 391 -22.41 -3.82 -9.27
C SER A 391 -23.41 -3.30 -10.30
N LYS A 392 -24.45 -4.09 -10.62
CA LYS A 392 -25.46 -3.75 -11.63
C LYS A 392 -26.18 -2.43 -11.35
N LYS A 393 -26.60 -2.22 -10.09
CA LYS A 393 -27.25 -0.97 -9.67
C LYS A 393 -26.30 0.22 -9.82
N THR A 394 -25.05 0.07 -9.42
CA THR A 394 -24.06 1.15 -9.54
C THR A 394 -23.77 1.47 -11.02
N GLU A 395 -23.66 0.45 -11.86
CA GLU A 395 -23.46 0.61 -13.30
C GLU A 395 -24.66 1.31 -13.95
N GLN A 396 -25.89 0.95 -13.59
CA GLN A 396 -27.10 1.64 -14.06
C GLN A 396 -27.09 3.13 -13.68
N LEU A 397 -26.71 3.46 -12.44
CA LEU A 397 -26.56 4.86 -12.01
C LEU A 397 -25.45 5.59 -12.79
N TYR A 398 -24.35 4.89 -13.11
CA TYR A 398 -23.26 5.45 -13.90
C TYR A 398 -23.72 5.73 -15.33
N LEU A 399 -24.38 4.77 -15.98
CA LEU A 399 -24.91 4.92 -17.33
C LEU A 399 -25.97 6.04 -17.41
N ALA A 400 -26.82 6.18 -16.39
CA ALA A 400 -27.81 7.24 -16.30
C ALA A 400 -27.20 8.64 -16.06
N SER A 401 -25.94 8.73 -15.61
CA SER A 401 -25.25 10.00 -15.41
C SER A 401 -24.74 10.63 -16.72
N PHE A 402 -24.70 9.85 -17.81
CA PHE A 402 -24.40 10.39 -19.13
C PHE A 402 -25.64 11.06 -19.72
N PRO A 403 -25.54 12.30 -20.22
CA PRO A 403 -26.64 12.90 -20.96
C PRO A 403 -26.98 12.02 -22.16
N SER A 404 -28.26 11.68 -22.32
CA SER A 404 -28.76 10.87 -23.44
C SER A 404 -28.60 11.55 -24.81
N ALA A 405 -28.38 12.87 -24.82
CA ALA A 405 -28.08 13.64 -26.01
C ALA A 405 -26.57 13.83 -26.17
N LEU A 406 -26.04 13.52 -27.36
CA LEU A 406 -24.72 14.00 -27.77
C LEU A 406 -24.67 15.53 -27.60
N PRO A 407 -23.55 16.12 -27.15
CA PRO A 407 -23.43 17.57 -27.05
C PRO A 407 -23.79 18.20 -28.39
N ASP A 408 -24.70 19.16 -28.37
CA ASP A 408 -25.13 19.90 -29.56
C ASP A 408 -23.96 20.75 -30.06
N VAL A 409 -23.18 20.18 -30.99
CA VAL A 409 -22.06 20.82 -31.67
C VAL A 409 -22.48 22.01 -32.56
N ARG A 410 -23.79 22.29 -32.69
CA ARG A 410 -24.31 23.43 -33.46
C ARG A 410 -24.65 24.65 -32.61
N LYS A 411 -24.65 24.55 -31.27
CA LYS A 411 -24.68 25.75 -30.42
C LYS A 411 -23.33 26.44 -30.44
N GLY A 412 -23.16 27.33 -31.41
CA GLY A 412 -21.97 28.18 -31.55
C GLY A 412 -21.63 28.88 -30.23
N VAL A 413 -20.34 28.89 -29.88
CA VAL A 413 -19.80 29.66 -28.77
C VAL A 413 -20.20 31.12 -28.98
N ARG A 414 -21.02 31.68 -28.08
CA ARG A 414 -21.26 33.13 -28.05
C ARG A 414 -19.94 33.81 -27.66
N VAL A 415 -19.20 34.25 -28.66
CA VAL A 415 -18.09 35.20 -28.46
C VAL A 415 -18.76 36.52 -28.10
N LYS A 416 -18.48 37.04 -26.90
CA LYS A 416 -18.84 38.42 -26.55
C LYS A 416 -18.10 39.33 -27.52
N THR A 417 -18.81 39.94 -28.45
CA THR A 417 -18.32 41.12 -29.17
C THR A 417 -18.22 42.27 -28.17
N GLY A 418 -17.07 42.95 -28.20
CA GLY A 418 -16.59 43.90 -27.19
C GLY A 418 -17.43 45.13 -26.97
#